data_AF-L9UBV4-F1
#
_entry.id   AF-L9UBV4-F1
#
_cell.length_a   1.000
_cell.length_b   1.000
_cell.length_c   1.000
_cell.angle_alpha   90.00
_cell.angle_beta   90.00
_cell.angle_gamma   90.00
#
_symmetry.space_group_name_H-M   'P 1'
#
loop_
_entity.id
_entity.type
_entity.pdbx_description
1 polymer ?
#
loop_
_entity_poly.entity_id
_entity_poly.type
_entity_poly.pdbx_seq_one_letter_code
_entity_poly.pdbx_strand_id
1 'polypeptide(L)'
;MNPCLPRLPILSSYLMAHARCATLGKEFTMQRQEFVQQLWLDYVHTHPDIGALRLWPLSTAAEYLTLVTLNYGPFAAAALTGNLAHMGYRVMGHYAMADKGLLVQLLAPSDGSSWLVLAELQIGTLSKAPREAIEGLVQQSHPQDCKGHNLLCRGRPWPMPSWALYQQLQQAHPLAAWIAVMGPRLHHAGFDCGQLGEPLKTLDQRLSEVGMPSLEGQQNGVFTVSSLLDHRFYPTTPQKTVFANGDEHRLCLGGLALAQKHVEDNHERIADLLLPHHTRCEMA
;
A
#
# COMPACT_ATOMS: atom_id res chain seq x y z
N MET A 1 -53.42 -1.45 50.53
CA MET A 1 -53.03 -2.24 49.35
C MET A 1 -52.43 -1.29 48.33
N ASN A 2 -51.11 -1.37 48.13
CA ASN A 2 -50.36 -0.79 47.01
C ASN A 2 -49.01 -1.52 46.98
N PRO A 3 -48.66 -2.31 45.96
CA PRO A 3 -47.35 -2.96 45.91
C PRO A 3 -46.31 -2.01 45.31
N CYS A 4 -45.17 -1.89 46.00
CA CYS A 4 -43.96 -1.28 45.49
C CYS A 4 -43.41 -2.10 44.30
N LEU A 5 -43.23 -1.44 43.16
CA LEU A 5 -42.40 -1.91 42.05
C LEU A 5 -40.90 -1.74 42.39
N PRO A 6 -40.03 -2.73 42.11
CA PRO A 6 -38.58 -2.54 42.20
C PRO A 6 -38.07 -1.80 40.95
N ARG A 7 -37.29 -0.73 41.17
CA ARG A 7 -36.48 -0.09 40.13
C ARG A 7 -35.28 -0.99 39.80
N LEU A 8 -35.20 -1.46 38.56
CA LEU A 8 -33.98 -1.98 37.94
C LEU A 8 -33.27 -0.86 37.16
N PRO A 9 -31.99 -0.56 37.43
CA PRO A 9 -31.22 0.23 36.48
C PRO A 9 -29.81 -0.35 36.26
N ILE A 10 -29.65 -1.42 35.46
CA ILE A 10 -28.31 -1.82 34.96
C ILE A 10 -28.30 -2.24 33.46
N LEU A 11 -29.46 -2.50 32.83
CA LEU A 11 -29.50 -2.93 31.41
C LEU A 11 -29.30 -1.81 30.37
N SER A 12 -29.32 -0.53 30.77
CA SER A 12 -29.27 0.60 29.82
C SER A 12 -27.85 0.95 29.35
N SER A 13 -26.83 0.82 30.21
CA SER A 13 -25.45 1.16 29.87
C SER A 13 -24.83 0.18 28.87
N TYR A 14 -25.13 -1.12 29.00
CA TYR A 14 -24.61 -2.16 28.11
C TYR A 14 -25.21 -2.06 26.70
N LEU A 15 -26.52 -1.86 26.59
CA LEU A 15 -27.18 -1.68 25.29
C LEU A 15 -26.70 -0.40 24.58
N MET A 16 -26.49 0.69 25.31
CA MET A 16 -25.94 1.92 24.74
C MET A 16 -24.46 1.79 24.35
N ALA A 17 -23.65 1.05 25.12
CA ALA A 17 -22.27 0.75 24.76
C ALA A 17 -22.19 -0.12 23.49
N HIS A 18 -23.04 -1.14 23.37
CA HIS A 18 -23.12 -1.98 22.17
C HIS A 18 -23.62 -1.21 20.94
N ALA A 19 -24.66 -0.37 21.09
CA ALA A 19 -25.16 0.46 20.00
C ALA A 19 -24.13 1.50 19.56
N ARG A 20 -23.42 2.14 20.52
CA ARG A 20 -22.31 3.06 20.20
C ARG A 20 -21.15 2.32 19.52
N CYS A 21 -20.75 1.15 20.02
CA CYS A 21 -19.70 0.33 19.41
C CYS A 21 -20.07 -0.14 17.99
N ALA A 22 -21.34 -0.47 17.75
CA ALA A 22 -21.83 -0.84 16.43
C ALA A 22 -21.87 0.36 15.46
N THR A 23 -22.23 1.55 15.94
CA THR A 23 -22.21 2.79 15.14
C THR A 23 -20.77 3.23 14.82
N LEU A 24 -19.87 3.21 15.80
CA LEU A 24 -18.44 3.46 15.62
C LEU A 24 -17.81 2.46 14.64
N GLY A 25 -18.12 1.17 14.79
CA GLY A 25 -17.64 0.13 13.88
C GLY A 25 -18.11 0.33 12.43
N LYS A 26 -19.36 0.78 12.22
CA LYS A 26 -19.89 1.12 10.90
C LYS A 26 -19.21 2.36 10.30
N GLU A 27 -18.95 3.38 11.12
CA GLU A 27 -18.30 4.61 10.68
C GLU A 27 -16.85 4.37 10.23
N PHE A 28 -16.07 3.58 10.99
CA PHE A 28 -14.72 3.17 10.59
C PHE A 28 -14.71 2.37 9.29
N THR A 29 -15.68 1.45 9.13
CA THR A 29 -15.81 0.62 7.93
C THR A 29 -16.08 1.48 6.70
N MET A 30 -16.99 2.47 6.81
CA MET A 30 -17.31 3.40 5.72
C MET A 30 -16.10 4.26 5.32
N GLN A 31 -15.41 4.86 6.30
CA GLN A 31 -14.21 5.67 6.04
C GLN A 31 -13.08 4.86 5.38
N ARG A 32 -12.86 3.61 5.83
CA ARG A 32 -11.87 2.72 5.20
C ARG A 32 -12.25 2.38 3.75
N GLN A 33 -13.51 2.03 3.50
CA GLN A 33 -13.97 1.69 2.16
C GLN A 33 -13.78 2.85 1.20
N GLU A 34 -14.12 4.07 1.63
CA GLU A 34 -13.85 5.30 0.86
C GLU A 34 -12.35 5.48 0.61
N PHE A 35 -11.51 5.31 1.64
CA PHE A 35 -10.06 5.42 1.50
C PHE A 35 -9.48 4.42 0.49
N VAL A 36 -9.84 3.13 0.60
CA VAL A 36 -9.40 2.08 -0.33
C VAL A 36 -9.91 2.35 -1.74
N GLN A 37 -11.15 2.83 -1.88
CA GLN A 37 -11.68 3.23 -3.18
C GLN A 37 -10.90 4.41 -3.78
N GLN A 38 -10.56 5.43 -3.00
CA GLN A 38 -9.75 6.56 -3.46
C GLN A 38 -8.34 6.12 -3.87
N LEU A 39 -7.70 5.24 -3.08
CA LEU A 39 -6.42 4.64 -3.44
C LEU A 39 -6.51 3.91 -4.79
N TRP A 40 -7.55 3.09 -4.96
CA TRP A 40 -7.74 2.34 -6.19
C TRP A 40 -8.02 3.24 -7.40
N LEU A 41 -8.87 4.26 -7.24
CA LEU A 41 -9.18 5.22 -8.30
C LEU A 41 -7.95 6.01 -8.75
N ASP A 42 -7.15 6.53 -7.80
CA ASP A 42 -5.88 7.20 -8.09
C ASP A 42 -4.90 6.24 -8.79
N TYR A 43 -4.85 4.98 -8.34
CA TYR A 43 -3.97 3.98 -8.92
C TYR A 43 -4.33 3.61 -10.35
N VAL A 44 -5.59 3.31 -10.66
CA VAL A 44 -6.01 2.97 -12.04
C VAL A 44 -6.03 4.20 -12.96
N HIS A 45 -6.17 5.41 -12.42
CA HIS A 45 -6.00 6.64 -13.20
C HIS A 45 -4.56 6.79 -13.70
N THR A 46 -3.58 6.42 -12.86
CA THR A 46 -2.16 6.42 -13.23
C THR A 46 -1.71 5.15 -13.92
N HIS A 47 -2.51 4.09 -13.91
CA HIS A 47 -2.22 2.78 -14.53
C HIS A 47 -3.47 2.23 -15.26
N PRO A 48 -3.85 2.82 -16.40
CA PRO A 48 -5.09 2.49 -17.09
C PRO A 48 -5.10 1.07 -17.68
N ASP A 49 -3.93 0.45 -17.91
CA ASP A 49 -3.82 -0.95 -18.30
C ASP A 49 -4.33 -1.89 -17.19
N ILE A 50 -4.00 -1.61 -15.93
CA ILE A 50 -4.61 -2.30 -14.78
C ILE A 50 -6.11 -2.01 -14.69
N GLY A 51 -6.51 -0.74 -14.85
CA GLY A 51 -7.93 -0.35 -14.85
C GLY A 51 -8.77 -1.01 -15.96
N ALA A 52 -8.14 -1.35 -17.08
CA ALA A 52 -8.76 -2.00 -18.23
C ALA A 52 -8.68 -3.54 -18.19
N LEU A 53 -7.95 -4.13 -17.24
CA LEU A 53 -7.79 -5.58 -17.12
C LEU A 53 -9.13 -6.26 -16.81
N ARG A 54 -9.45 -7.35 -17.52
CA ARG A 54 -10.72 -8.11 -17.38
C ARG A 54 -10.50 -9.61 -17.24
N LEU A 55 -9.44 -10.02 -16.54
CA LEU A 55 -9.14 -11.44 -16.30
C LEU A 55 -9.94 -12.04 -15.13
N TRP A 56 -10.45 -11.21 -14.22
CA TRP A 56 -11.33 -11.57 -13.11
C TRP A 56 -12.35 -10.44 -12.88
N PRO A 57 -13.42 -10.67 -12.08
CA PRO A 57 -14.43 -9.65 -11.80
C PRO A 57 -13.83 -8.38 -11.22
N LEU A 58 -14.28 -7.20 -11.68
CA LEU A 58 -13.81 -5.91 -11.17
C LEU A 58 -14.14 -5.67 -9.69
N SER A 59 -15.10 -6.41 -9.15
CA SER A 59 -15.44 -6.42 -7.73
C SER A 59 -14.47 -7.23 -6.86
N THR A 60 -13.52 -7.94 -7.47
CA THR A 60 -12.53 -8.72 -6.73
C THR A 60 -11.61 -7.75 -5.98
N ALA A 61 -11.63 -7.84 -4.65
CA ALA A 61 -10.73 -7.07 -3.81
C ALA A 61 -9.29 -7.58 -3.97
N ALA A 62 -8.33 -6.66 -3.92
CA ALA A 62 -6.94 -7.03 -3.73
C ALA A 62 -6.77 -7.67 -2.36
N GLU A 63 -5.86 -8.64 -2.26
CA GLU A 63 -5.47 -9.25 -1.00
C GLU A 63 -4.69 -8.24 -0.14
N TYR A 64 -3.77 -7.51 -0.78
CA TYR A 64 -3.02 -6.43 -0.15
C TYR A 64 -2.76 -5.28 -1.13
N LEU A 65 -2.53 -4.09 -0.57
CA LEU A 65 -2.16 -2.87 -1.28
C LEU A 65 -0.82 -2.39 -0.74
N THR A 66 0.19 -2.32 -1.62
CA THR A 66 1.51 -1.84 -1.25
C THR A 66 1.60 -0.33 -1.43
N LEU A 67 1.69 0.40 -0.33
CA LEU A 67 1.89 1.84 -0.28
C LEU A 67 3.38 2.12 -0.12
N VAL A 68 3.91 3.08 -0.90
CA VAL A 68 5.29 3.54 -0.76
C VAL A 68 5.28 4.97 -0.25
N THR A 69 6.07 5.23 0.79
CA THR A 69 6.28 6.55 1.39
C THR A 69 7.74 6.74 1.82
N LEU A 70 8.06 7.83 2.52
CA LEU A 70 9.40 8.14 3.04
C LEU A 70 9.34 8.63 4.49
N ASN A 71 10.40 8.39 5.25
CA ASN A 71 10.51 8.73 6.67
C ASN A 71 10.80 10.22 6.95
N TYR A 72 10.18 11.13 6.19
CA TYR A 72 10.45 12.56 6.28
C TYR A 72 9.18 13.42 6.22
N GLY A 73 9.11 14.39 7.13
CA GLY A 73 8.01 15.35 7.20
C GLY A 73 6.63 14.69 7.39
N PRO A 74 5.58 15.20 6.73
CA PRO A 74 4.20 14.72 6.90
C PRO A 74 3.94 13.35 6.28
N PHE A 75 4.89 12.83 5.50
CA PHE A 75 4.77 11.55 4.78
C PHE A 75 5.36 10.37 5.56
N ALA A 76 6.04 10.63 6.68
CA ALA A 76 6.54 9.58 7.54
C ALA A 76 5.40 8.65 8.02
N ALA A 77 5.67 7.36 8.07
CA ALA A 77 4.75 6.33 8.53
C ALA A 77 4.18 6.68 9.91
N ALA A 78 5.01 7.20 10.83
CA ALA A 78 4.56 7.67 12.14
C ALA A 78 3.45 8.75 12.07
N ALA A 79 3.47 9.62 11.05
CA ALA A 79 2.42 10.62 10.83
C ALA A 79 1.16 10.01 10.17
N LEU A 80 1.29 8.88 9.48
CA LEU A 80 0.20 8.16 8.82
C LEU A 80 -0.52 7.16 9.74
N THR A 81 0.21 6.50 10.64
CA THR A 81 -0.29 5.39 11.48
C THR A 81 -1.53 5.79 12.28
N GLY A 82 -1.58 7.03 12.79
CA GLY A 82 -2.75 7.54 13.50
C GLY A 82 -4.01 7.49 12.63
N ASN A 83 -3.97 8.06 11.42
CA ASN A 83 -5.13 8.07 10.52
C ASN A 83 -5.51 6.65 10.07
N LEU A 84 -4.53 5.80 9.77
CA LEU A 84 -4.75 4.39 9.43
C LEU A 84 -5.43 3.63 10.57
N ALA A 85 -5.01 3.86 11.82
CA ALA A 85 -5.64 3.26 13.00
C ALA A 85 -7.09 3.73 13.19
N HIS A 86 -7.38 5.01 12.95
CA HIS A 86 -8.76 5.53 12.96
C HIS A 86 -9.62 4.89 11.86
N MET A 87 -9.04 4.47 10.74
CA MET A 87 -9.73 3.68 9.71
C MET A 87 -9.82 2.17 10.04
N GLY A 88 -9.45 1.77 11.26
CA GLY A 88 -9.55 0.39 11.72
C GLY A 88 -8.45 -0.54 11.21
N TYR A 89 -7.30 -0.01 10.77
CA TYR A 89 -6.11 -0.80 10.50
C TYR A 89 -5.32 -1.06 11.78
N ARG A 90 -4.76 -2.26 11.92
CA ARG A 90 -3.91 -2.67 13.05
C ARG A 90 -2.56 -3.13 12.53
N VAL A 91 -1.48 -2.62 13.13
CA VAL A 91 -0.12 -3.07 12.78
C VAL A 91 0.05 -4.50 13.28
N MET A 92 0.33 -5.42 12.35
CA MET A 92 0.57 -6.84 12.62
C MET A 92 2.06 -7.17 12.68
N GLY A 93 2.89 -6.37 12.00
CA GLY A 93 4.34 -6.52 12.06
C GLY A 93 5.06 -5.31 11.50
N HIS A 94 6.31 -5.17 11.94
CA HIS A 94 7.23 -4.14 11.52
C HIS A 94 8.54 -4.82 11.10
N TYR A 95 8.99 -4.56 9.88
CA TYR A 95 10.06 -5.31 9.24
C TYR A 95 11.13 -4.35 8.72
N ALA A 96 12.38 -4.57 9.11
CA ALA A 96 13.50 -3.81 8.59
C ALA A 96 14.15 -4.57 7.43
N MET A 97 14.22 -3.92 6.27
CA MET A 97 14.91 -4.43 5.09
C MET A 97 16.12 -3.55 4.83
N ALA A 98 17.17 -3.77 5.62
CA ALA A 98 18.35 -2.91 5.65
C ALA A 98 19.07 -2.88 4.29
N ASP A 99 19.09 -3.99 3.57
CA ASP A 99 19.63 -4.12 2.20
C ASP A 99 18.87 -3.25 1.17
N LYS A 100 17.62 -2.89 1.48
CA LYS A 100 16.75 -2.04 0.66
C LYS A 100 16.55 -0.64 1.23
N GLY A 101 17.14 -0.33 2.39
CA GLY A 101 16.91 0.93 3.09
C GLY A 101 15.43 1.19 3.42
N LEU A 102 14.65 0.14 3.70
CA LEU A 102 13.21 0.23 3.98
C LEU A 102 12.86 -0.20 5.41
N LEU A 103 11.82 0.45 5.94
CA LEU A 103 10.99 -0.10 7.01
C LEU A 103 9.61 -0.42 6.41
N VAL A 104 9.10 -1.62 6.67
CA VAL A 104 7.81 -2.07 6.13
C VAL A 104 6.88 -2.40 7.29
N GLN A 105 5.70 -1.79 7.31
CA GLN A 105 4.62 -2.14 8.25
C GLN A 105 3.55 -2.95 7.53
N LEU A 106 3.16 -4.09 8.10
CA LEU A 106 1.98 -4.83 7.67
C LEU A 106 0.80 -4.41 8.54
N LEU A 107 -0.28 -3.93 7.90
CA LEU A 107 -1.48 -3.49 8.59
C LEU A 107 -2.70 -4.30 8.15
N ALA A 108 -3.32 -5.00 9.12
CA ALA A 108 -4.54 -5.76 8.91
C ALA A 108 -5.78 -4.87 9.07
N PRO A 109 -6.79 -4.99 8.20
CA PRO A 109 -8.07 -4.32 8.40
C PRO A 109 -8.94 -5.08 9.40
N SER A 110 -9.81 -4.35 10.11
CA SER A 110 -10.80 -4.91 11.02
C SER A 110 -12.00 -5.64 10.38
N ASP A 111 -12.22 -5.53 9.06
CA ASP A 111 -13.38 -6.12 8.35
C ASP A 111 -13.02 -7.18 7.29
N GLY A 112 -11.75 -7.59 7.22
CA GLY A 112 -11.30 -8.56 6.22
C GLY A 112 -11.10 -7.99 4.81
N SER A 113 -11.18 -6.66 4.61
CA SER A 113 -10.78 -6.01 3.35
C SER A 113 -9.28 -6.18 3.04
N SER A 114 -8.76 -5.41 2.07
CA SER A 114 -7.35 -5.47 1.67
C SER A 114 -6.42 -5.07 2.81
N TRP A 115 -5.34 -5.81 2.99
CA TRP A 115 -4.25 -5.41 3.87
C TRP A 115 -3.49 -4.23 3.29
N LEU A 116 -2.82 -3.46 4.15
CA LEU A 116 -1.86 -2.46 3.70
C LEU A 116 -0.44 -2.93 4.00
N VAL A 117 0.42 -2.81 3.00
CA VAL A 117 1.86 -2.96 3.14
C VAL A 117 2.46 -1.57 3.01
N LEU A 118 2.76 -0.92 4.13
CA LEU A 118 3.33 0.43 4.14
C LEU A 118 4.85 0.33 4.11
N ALA A 119 5.43 0.51 2.94
CA ALA A 119 6.88 0.55 2.73
C ALA A 119 7.38 2.00 2.84
N GLU A 120 8.17 2.27 3.87
CA GLU A 120 8.75 3.58 4.15
C GLU A 120 10.24 3.59 3.82
N LEU A 121 10.61 4.38 2.80
CA LEU A 121 12.01 4.65 2.46
C LEU A 121 12.69 5.42 3.58
N GLN A 122 13.75 4.84 4.12
CA GLN A 122 14.61 5.48 5.10
C GLN A 122 15.63 6.37 4.39
N ILE A 123 15.31 7.65 4.17
CA ILE A 123 16.16 8.54 3.36
C ILE A 123 17.54 8.79 3.99
N GLY A 124 17.68 8.52 5.29
CA GLY A 124 18.96 8.53 5.99
C GLY A 124 19.94 7.43 5.54
N THR A 125 19.47 6.41 4.81
CA THR A 125 20.33 5.39 4.20
C THR A 125 20.94 5.85 2.87
N LEU A 126 20.44 6.94 2.29
CA LEU A 126 20.97 7.55 1.08
C LEU A 126 22.20 8.40 1.39
N SER A 127 23.07 8.57 0.38
CA SER A 127 24.16 9.55 0.48
C SER A 127 23.61 10.99 0.56
N LYS A 128 24.47 11.92 0.98
CA LYS A 128 24.06 13.31 1.28
C LYS A 128 23.25 13.97 0.15
N ALA A 129 23.77 13.93 -1.08
CA ALA A 129 23.15 14.62 -2.22
C ALA A 129 21.73 14.12 -2.57
N PRO A 130 21.46 12.81 -2.81
CA PRO A 130 20.11 12.32 -3.06
C PRO A 130 19.16 12.51 -1.87
N ARG A 131 19.66 12.43 -0.63
CA ARG A 131 18.85 12.74 0.56
C ARG A 131 18.39 14.19 0.58
N GLU A 132 19.32 15.14 0.42
CA GLU A 132 19.01 16.58 0.39
C GLU A 132 18.07 16.94 -0.77
N ALA A 133 18.22 16.26 -1.91
CA ALA A 133 17.30 16.39 -3.04
C ALA A 133 15.86 15.99 -2.67
N ILE A 134 15.67 14.83 -2.03
CA ILE A 134 14.35 14.37 -1.57
C ILE A 134 13.76 15.33 -0.53
N GLU A 135 14.57 15.76 0.45
CA GLU A 135 14.16 16.74 1.45
C GLU A 135 13.70 18.06 0.80
N GLY A 136 14.44 18.52 -0.21
CA GLY A 136 14.10 19.72 -0.99
C GLY A 136 12.81 19.59 -1.80
N LEU A 137 12.51 18.40 -2.33
CA LEU A 137 11.20 18.13 -2.95
C LEU A 137 10.07 18.22 -1.91
N VAL A 138 10.24 17.58 -0.75
CA VAL A 138 9.24 17.58 0.32
C VAL A 138 8.98 19.00 0.84
N GLN A 139 10.01 19.84 0.94
CA GLN A 139 9.85 21.25 1.36
C GLN A 139 9.01 22.08 0.38
N GLN A 140 8.94 21.67 -0.89
CA GLN A 140 8.10 22.30 -1.91
C GLN A 140 6.68 21.72 -1.97
N SER A 141 6.32 20.82 -1.04
CA SER A 141 5.00 20.21 -1.02
C SER A 141 3.90 21.25 -0.82
N HIS A 142 2.81 21.13 -1.57
CA HIS A 142 1.64 21.96 -1.35
C HIS A 142 1.00 21.64 0.03
N PRO A 143 0.70 22.63 0.89
CA PRO A 143 0.24 22.37 2.27
C PRO A 143 -1.05 21.56 2.40
N GLN A 144 -1.90 21.56 1.37
CA GLN A 144 -3.16 20.77 1.37
C GLN A 144 -2.93 19.28 1.10
N ASP A 145 -1.82 18.94 0.43
CA ASP A 145 -1.46 17.56 0.13
C ASP A 145 -0.70 16.90 1.30
N CYS A 146 -0.40 17.69 2.34
CA CYS A 146 0.31 17.26 3.55
C CYS A 146 -0.64 16.90 4.71
N LYS A 147 -1.93 16.63 4.47
CA LYS A 147 -2.94 16.45 5.54
C LYS A 147 -3.87 15.26 5.31
N GLY A 148 -4.17 14.52 6.38
CA GLY A 148 -5.22 13.50 6.40
C GLY A 148 -5.04 12.41 5.34
N HIS A 149 -6.13 11.95 4.73
CA HIS A 149 -6.11 10.93 3.67
C HIS A 149 -5.47 11.42 2.36
N ASN A 150 -5.30 12.72 2.19
CA ASN A 150 -4.69 13.29 0.97
C ASN A 150 -3.23 12.85 0.80
N LEU A 151 -2.56 12.48 1.90
CA LEU A 151 -1.16 12.10 1.94
C LEU A 151 -0.80 10.93 1.01
N LEU A 152 -1.77 10.09 0.65
CA LEU A 152 -1.55 8.87 -0.14
C LEU A 152 -2.38 8.81 -1.45
N CYS A 153 -3.33 9.73 -1.65
CA CYS A 153 -4.35 9.63 -2.70
C CYS A 153 -4.45 10.86 -3.62
N ARG A 154 -3.53 11.84 -3.56
CA ARG A 154 -3.64 13.11 -4.30
C ARG A 154 -2.56 13.39 -5.34
N GLY A 155 -1.72 12.42 -5.69
CA GLY A 155 -0.61 12.68 -6.60
C GLY A 155 0.68 12.98 -5.88
N ARG A 156 1.63 13.41 -6.71
CA ARG A 156 2.89 13.98 -6.26
C ARG A 156 2.63 15.35 -5.63
N PRO A 157 2.98 15.58 -4.36
CA PRO A 157 2.64 16.82 -3.65
C PRO A 157 3.58 17.99 -3.98
N TRP A 158 4.68 17.72 -4.69
CA TRP A 158 5.68 18.68 -5.13
C TRP A 158 5.76 18.79 -6.66
N PRO A 159 6.39 19.86 -7.20
CA PRO A 159 6.63 20.00 -8.63
C PRO A 159 7.36 18.78 -9.23
N MET A 160 7.10 18.47 -10.50
CA MET A 160 7.81 17.39 -11.20
C MET A 160 9.33 17.63 -11.12
N PRO A 161 10.17 16.62 -10.81
CA PRO A 161 11.61 16.79 -10.90
C PRO A 161 12.08 17.02 -12.34
N SER A 162 13.33 17.45 -12.51
CA SER A 162 14.01 17.38 -13.81
C SER A 162 14.42 15.93 -14.11
N TRP A 163 14.64 15.61 -15.40
CA TRP A 163 15.14 14.30 -15.78
C TRP A 163 16.49 13.98 -15.13
N ALA A 164 17.40 14.96 -15.09
CA ALA A 164 18.71 14.81 -14.44
C ALA A 164 18.58 14.47 -12.95
N LEU A 165 17.66 15.12 -12.23
CA LEU A 165 17.39 14.81 -10.83
C LEU A 165 16.83 13.39 -10.66
N TYR A 166 15.89 12.99 -11.52
CA TYR A 166 15.38 11.61 -11.52
C TYR A 166 16.49 10.58 -11.73
N GLN A 167 17.39 10.80 -12.70
CA GLN A 167 18.51 9.88 -12.94
C GLN A 167 19.47 9.80 -11.74
N GLN A 168 19.79 10.94 -11.11
CA GLN A 168 20.59 10.98 -9.90
C GLN A 168 19.96 10.14 -8.78
N LEU A 169 18.65 10.31 -8.56
CA LEU A 169 17.92 9.54 -7.56
C LEU A 169 17.84 8.06 -7.93
N GLN A 170 17.67 7.73 -9.21
CA GLN A 170 17.55 6.36 -9.70
C GLN A 170 18.85 5.58 -9.47
N GLN A 171 20.00 6.24 -9.67
CA GLN A 171 21.31 5.67 -9.38
C GLN A 171 21.54 5.44 -7.88
N ALA A 172 20.99 6.32 -7.03
CA ALA A 172 21.11 6.18 -5.60
C ALA A 172 20.18 5.10 -5.03
N HIS A 173 18.91 5.13 -5.44
CA HIS A 173 17.90 4.18 -5.00
C HIS A 173 16.65 4.22 -5.92
N PRO A 174 16.21 3.10 -6.52
CA PRO A 174 15.05 3.08 -7.41
C PRO A 174 13.78 3.68 -6.79
N LEU A 175 13.49 3.40 -5.51
CA LEU A 175 12.33 4.01 -4.84
C LEU A 175 12.48 5.51 -4.56
N ALA A 176 13.70 6.04 -4.45
CA ALA A 176 13.87 7.49 -4.31
C ALA A 176 13.45 8.20 -5.59
N ALA A 177 13.86 7.68 -6.76
CA ALA A 177 13.43 8.18 -8.06
C ALA A 177 11.93 7.98 -8.30
N TRP A 178 11.40 6.81 -7.92
CA TRP A 178 9.97 6.53 -8.01
C TRP A 178 9.15 7.52 -7.18
N ILE A 179 9.51 7.72 -5.90
CA ILE A 179 8.85 8.68 -5.01
C ILE A 179 8.94 10.09 -5.58
N ALA A 180 10.10 10.51 -6.10
CA ALA A 180 10.25 11.85 -6.67
C ALA A 180 9.27 12.13 -7.82
N VAL A 181 8.93 11.13 -8.63
CA VAL A 181 7.97 11.25 -9.75
C VAL A 181 6.53 10.98 -9.31
N MET A 182 6.29 10.04 -8.40
CA MET A 182 4.94 9.59 -8.07
C MET A 182 4.37 10.25 -6.81
N GLY A 183 5.22 10.69 -5.91
CA GLY A 183 4.87 11.01 -4.53
C GLY A 183 4.55 9.77 -3.70
N PRO A 184 4.20 9.94 -2.42
CA PRO A 184 3.72 8.85 -1.57
C PRO A 184 2.34 8.36 -2.01
N ARG A 185 2.21 7.08 -2.35
CA ARG A 185 0.95 6.47 -2.86
C ARG A 185 1.01 4.95 -2.98
N LEU A 186 -0.08 4.37 -3.49
CA LEU A 186 -0.17 2.98 -3.93
C LEU A 186 0.80 2.70 -5.10
N HIS A 187 1.68 1.72 -4.90
CA HIS A 187 2.64 1.25 -5.90
C HIS A 187 2.11 0.04 -6.66
N HIS A 188 1.48 -0.91 -5.97
CA HIS A 188 0.86 -2.08 -6.61
C HIS A 188 -0.18 -2.73 -5.71
N ALA A 189 -1.09 -3.47 -6.35
CA ALA A 189 -2.05 -4.33 -5.68
C ALA A 189 -1.65 -5.80 -5.87
N GLY A 190 -1.72 -6.58 -4.80
CA GLY A 190 -1.48 -8.02 -4.81
C GLY A 190 -2.79 -8.81 -4.70
N PHE A 191 -2.89 -9.90 -5.45
CA PHE A 191 -4.07 -10.76 -5.47
C PHE A 191 -3.69 -12.20 -5.11
N ASP A 192 -4.58 -12.84 -4.35
CA ASP A 192 -4.49 -14.26 -4.02
C ASP A 192 -5.08 -15.10 -5.15
N CYS A 193 -4.26 -15.94 -5.78
CA CYS A 193 -4.69 -16.87 -6.81
C CYS A 193 -5.82 -17.82 -6.33
N GLY A 194 -5.80 -18.21 -5.05
CA GLY A 194 -6.85 -19.02 -4.45
C GLY A 194 -8.19 -18.31 -4.44
N GLN A 195 -8.20 -17.01 -4.09
CA GLN A 195 -9.41 -16.17 -4.13
C GLN A 195 -9.90 -15.92 -5.57
N LEU A 196 -8.97 -15.82 -6.53
CA LEU A 196 -9.29 -15.70 -7.95
C LEU A 196 -9.85 -17.00 -8.55
N GLY A 197 -9.70 -18.13 -7.85
CA GLY A 197 -10.19 -19.43 -8.29
C GLY A 197 -9.37 -20.07 -9.41
N GLU A 198 -8.16 -19.57 -9.69
CA GLU A 198 -7.29 -20.08 -10.73
C GLU A 198 -5.83 -20.16 -10.28
N PRO A 199 -5.09 -21.20 -10.68
CA PRO A 199 -3.70 -21.35 -10.27
C PRO A 199 -2.82 -20.28 -10.92
N LEU A 200 -1.76 -19.88 -10.22
CA LEU A 200 -0.82 -18.84 -10.62
C LEU A 200 -0.30 -19.04 -12.05
N LYS A 201 0.03 -20.27 -12.43
CA LYS A 201 0.54 -20.59 -13.78
C LYS A 201 -0.47 -20.25 -14.88
N THR A 202 -1.76 -20.47 -14.66
CA THR A 202 -2.80 -20.17 -15.65
C THR A 202 -3.04 -18.65 -15.74
N LEU A 203 -3.11 -17.99 -14.59
CA LEU A 203 -3.27 -16.53 -14.54
C LEU A 203 -2.07 -15.81 -15.15
N ASP A 204 -0.86 -16.31 -14.92
CA ASP A 204 0.38 -15.80 -15.52
C ASP A 204 0.36 -15.90 -17.05
N GLN A 205 -0.04 -17.05 -17.59
CA GLN A 205 -0.19 -17.23 -19.03
C GLN A 205 -1.18 -16.22 -19.62
N ARG A 206 -2.33 -16.02 -18.97
CA ARG A 206 -3.34 -15.05 -19.41
C ARG A 206 -2.85 -13.60 -19.32
N LEU A 207 -2.11 -13.25 -18.27
CA LEU A 207 -1.48 -11.94 -18.14
C LEU A 207 -0.45 -11.69 -19.25
N SER A 208 0.36 -12.70 -19.58
CA SER A 208 1.29 -12.63 -20.71
C SER A 208 0.56 -12.44 -22.05
N GLU A 209 -0.57 -13.11 -22.27
CA GLU A 209 -1.37 -13.01 -23.50
C GLU A 209 -2.00 -11.63 -23.70
N VAL A 210 -2.31 -10.91 -22.60
CA VAL A 210 -2.79 -9.52 -22.66
C VAL A 210 -1.65 -8.48 -22.64
N GLY A 211 -0.39 -8.92 -22.80
CA GLY A 211 0.77 -8.04 -22.91
C GLY A 211 1.36 -7.58 -21.58
N MET A 212 1.04 -8.26 -20.47
CA MET A 212 1.59 -8.01 -19.14
C MET A 212 2.44 -9.21 -18.67
N PRO A 213 3.67 -9.39 -19.18
CA PRO A 213 4.54 -10.46 -18.72
C PRO A 213 5.01 -10.20 -17.28
N SER A 214 5.24 -11.26 -16.51
CA SER A 214 5.82 -11.15 -15.17
C SER A 214 7.32 -10.87 -15.18
N LEU A 215 7.79 -10.28 -14.10
CA LEU A 215 9.18 -10.39 -13.64
C LEU A 215 9.28 -11.63 -12.75
N GLU A 216 10.27 -12.47 -13.04
CA GLU A 216 10.57 -13.65 -12.22
C GLU A 216 11.34 -13.26 -10.96
N GLY A 217 10.99 -13.88 -9.83
CA GLY A 217 11.70 -13.76 -8.56
C GLY A 217 10.83 -13.33 -7.38
N GLN A 218 11.42 -13.39 -6.19
CA GLN A 218 10.76 -13.05 -4.92
C GLN A 218 10.86 -11.56 -4.60
N GLN A 219 10.71 -10.69 -5.61
CA GLN A 219 10.72 -9.24 -5.42
C GLN A 219 9.66 -8.59 -6.31
N ASN A 220 9.08 -7.49 -5.82
CA ASN A 220 8.03 -6.72 -6.50
C ASN A 220 8.45 -5.29 -6.81
N GLY A 221 9.77 -5.03 -6.85
CA GLY A 221 10.33 -3.70 -6.99
C GLY A 221 10.36 -2.87 -5.70
N VAL A 222 9.73 -3.34 -4.62
CA VAL A 222 9.70 -2.64 -3.32
C VAL A 222 10.40 -3.47 -2.25
N PHE A 223 9.93 -4.68 -1.97
CA PHE A 223 10.42 -5.53 -0.90
C PHE A 223 10.70 -6.97 -1.36
N THR A 224 11.42 -7.70 -0.52
CA THR A 224 11.62 -9.15 -0.69
C THR A 224 10.37 -9.87 -0.19
N VAL A 225 9.87 -10.81 -0.99
CA VAL A 225 8.71 -11.64 -0.69
C VAL A 225 9.18 -12.94 -0.04
N SER A 226 8.39 -13.46 0.90
CA SER A 226 8.66 -14.73 1.57
C SER A 226 8.75 -15.91 0.60
N SER A 227 9.64 -16.86 0.89
CA SER A 227 9.77 -18.12 0.15
C SER A 227 8.64 -19.12 0.42
N LEU A 228 7.67 -18.77 1.27
CA LEU A 228 6.46 -19.55 1.50
C LEU A 228 5.39 -19.32 0.41
N LEU A 229 5.63 -18.34 -0.46
CA LEU A 229 4.73 -17.93 -1.52
C LEU A 229 5.40 -18.11 -2.89
N ASP A 230 4.66 -18.71 -3.82
CA ASP A 230 4.89 -18.49 -5.23
C ASP A 230 4.33 -17.10 -5.58
N HIS A 231 5.23 -16.18 -5.94
CA HIS A 231 4.89 -14.78 -6.18
C HIS A 231 5.40 -14.33 -7.54
N ARG A 232 4.59 -13.55 -8.26
CA ARG A 232 4.97 -12.91 -9.52
C ARG A 232 4.52 -11.46 -9.55
N PHE A 233 5.40 -10.58 -10.00
CA PHE A 233 5.10 -9.17 -10.19
C PHE A 233 4.96 -8.85 -11.68
N TYR A 234 3.93 -8.12 -12.05
CA TYR A 234 3.57 -7.77 -13.42
C TYR A 234 3.66 -6.25 -13.56
N PRO A 235 4.78 -5.72 -14.07
CA PRO A 235 4.95 -4.30 -14.27
C PRO A 235 3.90 -3.76 -15.26
N THR A 236 3.44 -2.54 -15.03
CA THR A 236 2.57 -1.86 -16.00
C THR A 236 3.33 -1.47 -17.25
N THR A 237 2.58 -1.22 -18.33
CA THR A 237 3.12 -0.67 -19.57
C THR A 237 3.86 0.65 -19.30
N PRO A 238 5.09 0.86 -19.80
CA PRO A 238 5.80 2.11 -19.63
C PRO A 238 5.04 3.31 -20.23
N GLN A 239 4.73 4.28 -19.39
CA GLN A 239 3.96 5.47 -19.75
C GLN A 239 4.87 6.65 -20.04
N LYS A 240 4.44 7.51 -20.96
CA LYS A 240 5.12 8.77 -21.27
C LYS A 240 4.97 9.73 -20.08
N THR A 241 6.09 10.21 -19.57
CA THR A 241 6.19 11.18 -18.49
C THR A 241 6.95 12.40 -18.98
N VAL A 242 6.35 13.58 -18.80
CA VAL A 242 6.98 14.87 -19.12
C VAL A 242 7.60 15.44 -17.84
N PHE A 243 8.92 15.65 -17.85
CA PHE A 243 9.69 16.19 -16.73
C PHE A 243 9.64 17.73 -16.70
N ALA A 244 10.07 18.36 -15.61
CA ALA A 244 9.93 19.82 -15.44
C ALA A 244 10.62 20.68 -16.51
N ASN A 245 11.66 20.17 -17.17
CA ASN A 245 12.36 20.87 -18.24
C ASN A 245 11.80 20.58 -19.64
N GLY A 246 10.71 19.80 -19.72
CA GLY A 246 10.08 19.39 -20.98
C GLY A 246 10.62 18.08 -21.57
N ASP A 247 11.64 17.47 -20.96
CA ASP A 247 12.13 16.15 -21.38
C ASP A 247 11.04 15.09 -21.25
N GLU A 248 10.94 14.19 -22.23
CA GLU A 248 9.94 13.14 -22.27
C GLU A 248 10.61 11.77 -22.20
N HIS A 249 10.22 10.96 -21.21
CA HIS A 249 10.72 9.60 -21.05
C HIS A 249 9.58 8.63 -20.79
N ARG A 250 9.82 7.34 -21.05
CA ARG A 250 8.87 6.28 -20.73
C ARG A 250 9.29 5.57 -19.44
N LEU A 251 8.40 5.56 -18.45
CA LEU A 251 8.65 4.96 -17.14
C LEU A 251 7.60 3.90 -16.82
N CYS A 252 8.05 2.81 -16.20
CA CYS A 252 7.17 1.87 -15.53
C CYS A 252 7.11 2.25 -14.05
N LEU A 253 5.93 2.59 -13.54
CA LEU A 253 5.74 3.20 -12.21
C LEU A 253 4.73 2.44 -11.34
N GLY A 254 4.29 1.26 -11.76
CA GLY A 254 3.39 0.43 -10.97
C GLY A 254 3.39 -1.01 -11.44
N GLY A 255 2.48 -1.79 -10.88
CA GLY A 255 2.23 -3.15 -11.31
C GLY A 255 1.13 -3.87 -10.56
N LEU A 256 1.02 -5.15 -10.84
CA LEU A 256 0.16 -6.07 -10.14
C LEU A 256 1.03 -7.18 -9.55
N ALA A 257 0.66 -7.73 -8.42
CA ALA A 257 1.24 -8.98 -7.94
C ALA A 257 0.19 -10.09 -7.90
N LEU A 258 0.61 -11.29 -8.27
CA LEU A 258 -0.13 -12.52 -7.99
C LEU A 258 0.68 -13.35 -7.00
N ALA A 259 -0.01 -13.93 -6.03
CA ALA A 259 0.61 -14.79 -5.03
C ALA A 259 -0.23 -16.05 -4.81
N GLN A 260 0.47 -17.15 -4.57
CA GLN A 260 -0.12 -18.44 -4.25
C GLN A 260 0.70 -19.09 -3.12
N LYS A 261 0.04 -19.72 -2.15
CA LYS A 261 0.74 -20.47 -1.09
C LYS A 261 1.31 -21.78 -1.62
N HIS A 262 2.45 -22.21 -1.07
CA HIS A 262 2.98 -23.55 -1.34
C HIS A 262 2.16 -24.68 -0.69
N VAL A 263 1.46 -24.42 0.41
CA VAL A 263 0.68 -25.41 1.16
C VAL A 263 -0.75 -24.88 1.37
N GLU A 264 -1.74 -25.71 1.04
CA GLU A 264 -3.16 -25.32 1.10
C GLU A 264 -3.69 -25.17 2.54
N ASP A 265 -3.02 -25.75 3.54
CA ASP A 265 -3.62 -26.08 4.84
C ASP A 265 -3.26 -25.10 5.98
N ASN A 266 -3.14 -23.81 5.68
CA ASN A 266 -3.05 -22.80 6.74
C ASN A 266 -4.07 -21.68 6.51
N HIS A 267 -4.88 -21.41 7.55
CA HIS A 267 -5.89 -20.35 7.60
C HIS A 267 -5.30 -18.92 7.52
N GLU A 268 -3.97 -18.80 7.55
CA GLU A 268 -3.25 -17.53 7.40
C GLU A 268 -3.52 -16.87 6.05
N ARG A 269 -3.62 -15.55 6.00
CA ARG A 269 -3.78 -14.84 4.73
C ARG A 269 -2.45 -14.76 3.98
N ILE A 270 -2.49 -14.57 2.66
CA ILE A 270 -1.26 -14.33 1.87
C ILE A 270 -0.51 -13.12 2.43
N ALA A 271 -1.22 -12.08 2.87
CA ALA A 271 -0.63 -10.90 3.47
C ALA A 271 0.17 -11.19 4.76
N ASP A 272 -0.26 -12.16 5.58
CA ASP A 272 0.47 -12.58 6.79
C ASP A 272 1.82 -13.22 6.43
N LEU A 273 1.86 -13.95 5.32
CA LEU A 273 3.02 -14.69 4.84
C LEU A 273 3.90 -13.86 3.90
N LEU A 274 3.53 -12.61 3.59
CA LEU A 274 4.12 -11.85 2.50
C LEU A 274 5.60 -11.53 2.73
N LEU A 275 5.97 -11.23 3.97
CA LEU A 275 7.32 -10.79 4.32
C LEU A 275 8.13 -11.92 4.97
N PRO A 276 9.44 -12.07 4.66
CA PRO A 276 10.25 -13.12 5.25
C PRO A 276 10.40 -12.96 6.77
N HIS A 277 10.25 -14.04 7.54
CA HIS A 277 10.32 -14.00 9.01
C HIS A 277 11.60 -13.36 9.56
N HIS A 278 12.75 -13.58 8.91
CA HIS A 278 14.04 -13.04 9.35
C HIS A 278 14.16 -11.51 9.22
N THR A 279 13.23 -10.86 8.52
CA THR A 279 13.20 -9.39 8.38
C THR A 279 12.41 -8.70 9.50
N ARG A 280 11.78 -9.48 10.40
CA ARG A 280 10.94 -8.93 11.48
C ARG A 280 11.80 -8.25 12.53
N CYS A 281 11.51 -6.99 12.81
CA CYS A 281 11.97 -6.32 14.02
C CYS A 281 10.86 -6.43 15.07
N GLU A 282 11.08 -7.23 16.11
CA GLU A 282 10.28 -7.14 17.32
C GLU A 282 10.76 -5.92 18.11
N MET A 283 10.11 -4.78 17.90
CA MET A 283 10.33 -3.62 18.76
C MET A 283 9.56 -3.85 20.07
N ALA A 284 10.29 -3.93 21.17
CA ALA A 284 9.75 -4.01 22.53
C ALA A 284 9.08 -2.70 22.98
#